data_AF-A0A554W1F3-F1
#
_entry.id   AF-A0A554W1F3-F1
#
_cell.length_a   1.000
_cell.length_b   1.000
_cell.length_c   1.000
_cell.angle_alpha   90.00
_cell.angle_beta   90.00
_cell.angle_gamma   90.00
#
_symmetry.space_group_name_H-M   'P 1'
#
loop_
_entity.id
_entity.type
_entity.pdbx_description
1 polymer ?
#
loop_
_entity_poly.entity_id
_entity_poly.type
_entity_poly.pdbx_seq_one_letter_code
_entity_poly.pdbx_strand_id
1 'polypeptide(L)'
;MVPAVSEAVPLGPLQLVIWGAVLMAAVACMVVAVRHHAGKPDADGSDPLFWDLFGGAAVIVPALLIPAVASPLAGLALTAVAVASGVAAYRSSPRILAWHDSRRRRRLDAPRRESAAEVHNAVLSRWRRYELDPALAIGYPDMADVARPETSAFVKAMREAELLRASSDPGYAPAVARLELALGRAENAAGVPGCGGGLSQVRHSSAEAAPQA
;
A
#
# COMPACT_ATOMS: atom_id res chain seq x y z
N MET A 1 23.63 -69.76 -18.76
CA MET A 1 24.30 -69.14 -17.60
C MET A 1 24.67 -67.73 -18.02
N VAL A 2 23.80 -66.75 -17.72
CA VAL A 2 23.89 -65.36 -18.16
C VAL A 2 23.73 -64.49 -16.91
N PRO A 3 24.62 -63.53 -16.63
CA PRO A 3 24.49 -62.62 -15.49
C PRO A 3 23.62 -61.43 -15.90
N ALA A 4 22.57 -61.14 -15.13
CA ALA A 4 21.82 -59.89 -15.27
C ALA A 4 22.15 -58.99 -14.07
N VAL A 5 23.10 -58.10 -14.32
CA VAL A 5 23.15 -56.70 -13.89
C VAL A 5 21.99 -56.29 -12.96
N SER A 6 22.19 -56.43 -11.66
CA SER A 6 21.48 -55.65 -10.65
C SER A 6 22.42 -54.54 -10.19
N GLU A 7 22.74 -53.62 -11.10
CA GLU A 7 23.22 -52.30 -10.69
C GLU A 7 22.04 -51.59 -10.04
N ALA A 8 22.01 -51.67 -8.71
CA ALA A 8 21.17 -50.83 -7.88
C ALA A 8 21.63 -49.37 -8.08
N VAL A 9 21.07 -48.72 -9.09
CA VAL A 9 21.19 -47.28 -9.26
C VAL A 9 20.59 -46.65 -7.99
N PRO A 10 21.30 -45.77 -7.27
CA PRO A 10 20.84 -45.12 -6.05
C PRO A 10 19.80 -44.02 -6.35
N LEU A 11 18.82 -44.31 -7.21
CA LEU A 11 17.71 -43.43 -7.59
C LEU A 11 16.68 -43.31 -6.45
N GLY A 12 16.58 -44.29 -5.56
CA GLY A 12 15.58 -44.35 -4.49
C GLY A 12 15.54 -43.12 -3.55
N PRO A 13 16.64 -42.75 -2.86
CA PRO A 13 16.61 -41.67 -1.88
C PRO A 13 16.50 -40.28 -2.53
N LEU A 14 17.16 -40.06 -3.66
CA LEU A 14 17.15 -38.79 -4.39
C LEU A 14 15.77 -38.52 -5.01
N GLN A 15 15.12 -39.57 -5.52
CA GLN A 15 13.74 -39.51 -5.98
C GLN A 15 12.77 -39.16 -4.85
N LEU A 16 12.89 -39.76 -3.67
CA LEU A 16 12.05 -39.41 -2.51
C LEU A 16 12.22 -37.95 -2.06
N VAL A 17 13.45 -37.42 -2.11
CA VAL A 17 13.72 -36.00 -1.79
C VAL A 17 13.07 -35.08 -2.83
N ILE A 18 13.17 -35.40 -4.13
CA ILE A 18 12.55 -34.62 -5.20
C ILE A 18 11.02 -34.63 -5.06
N TRP A 19 10.40 -35.80 -4.83
CA TRP A 19 8.95 -35.91 -4.62
C TRP A 19 8.49 -35.20 -3.35
N GLY A 20 9.26 -35.28 -2.27
CA GLY A 20 9.00 -34.52 -1.03
C GLY A 20 9.06 -33.01 -1.27
N ALA A 21 10.06 -32.52 -2.02
CA ALA A 21 10.19 -31.10 -2.36
C ALA A 21 9.04 -30.62 -3.27
N VAL A 22 8.60 -31.44 -4.22
CA VAL A 22 7.45 -31.14 -5.09
C VAL A 22 6.15 -31.10 -4.28
N LEU A 23 5.93 -32.04 -3.37
CA LEU A 23 4.77 -32.06 -2.47
C LEU A 23 4.77 -30.80 -1.58
N MET A 24 5.92 -30.45 -1.00
CA MET A 24 6.12 -29.26 -0.19
C MET A 24 5.76 -27.98 -0.94
N ALA A 25 6.26 -27.84 -2.18
CA ALA A 25 5.97 -26.70 -3.02
C ALA A 25 4.49 -26.62 -3.41
N ALA A 26 3.86 -27.76 -3.75
CA ALA A 26 2.45 -27.83 -4.11
C ALA A 26 1.53 -27.47 -2.92
N VAL A 27 1.79 -28.02 -1.73
CA VAL A 27 1.04 -27.71 -0.50
C VAL A 27 1.21 -26.24 -0.10
N ALA A 28 2.43 -25.71 -0.18
CA ALA A 28 2.68 -24.30 0.13
C ALA A 28 1.96 -23.36 -0.84
N CYS A 29 2.00 -23.66 -2.15
CA CYS A 29 1.33 -22.87 -3.18
C CYS A 29 -0.20 -22.87 -2.99
N MET A 30 -0.77 -24.05 -2.71
CA MET A 30 -2.19 -24.27 -2.41
C MET A 30 -2.69 -23.46 -1.21
N VAL A 31 -2.00 -23.53 -0.07
CA VAL A 31 -2.40 -22.82 1.16
C VAL A 31 -2.36 -21.31 0.95
N VAL A 32 -1.39 -20.82 0.17
CA VAL A 32 -1.27 -19.40 -0.16
C VAL A 32 -2.40 -18.95 -1.10
N ALA A 33 -2.74 -19.74 -2.11
CA ALA A 33 -3.82 -19.44 -3.07
C ALA A 33 -5.20 -19.37 -2.39
N VAL A 34 -5.55 -20.38 -1.59
CA VAL A 34 -6.84 -20.45 -0.88
C VAL A 34 -7.03 -19.26 0.06
N ARG A 35 -5.98 -18.82 0.77
CA ARG A 35 -6.09 -17.66 1.68
C ARG A 35 -6.08 -16.31 0.99
N HIS A 36 -5.38 -16.18 -0.14
CA HIS A 36 -5.41 -14.96 -0.94
C HIS A 36 -6.84 -14.67 -1.46
N HIS A 37 -7.60 -15.73 -1.77
CA HIS A 37 -9.00 -15.60 -2.20
C HIS A 37 -10.00 -15.51 -1.04
N ALA A 38 -9.78 -16.20 0.08
CA ALA A 38 -10.64 -16.07 1.28
C ALA A 38 -10.61 -14.67 1.93
N GLY A 39 -9.58 -13.85 1.65
CA GLY A 39 -9.48 -12.47 2.15
C GLY A 39 -10.22 -11.41 1.32
N LYS A 40 -10.86 -11.78 0.21
CA LYS A 40 -11.69 -10.87 -0.60
C LYS A 40 -13.18 -11.19 -0.36
N PRO A 41 -13.94 -10.34 0.36
CA PRO A 41 -15.34 -10.63 0.68
C PRO A 41 -16.32 -10.49 -0.50
N ASP A 42 -15.88 -10.01 -1.67
CA ASP A 42 -16.78 -9.63 -2.78
C ASP A 42 -16.46 -10.32 -4.11
N ALA A 43 -16.09 -11.61 -4.09
CA ALA A 43 -16.05 -12.41 -5.31
C ALA A 43 -17.32 -13.24 -5.41
N ASP A 44 -18.27 -12.73 -6.19
CA ASP A 44 -19.59 -13.30 -6.53
C ASP A 44 -19.49 -14.59 -7.37
N GLY A 45 -18.60 -15.51 -6.99
CA GLY A 45 -18.40 -16.80 -7.64
C GLY A 45 -17.52 -17.68 -6.79
N SER A 46 -18.05 -18.79 -6.30
CA SER A 46 -17.31 -19.81 -5.53
C SER A 46 -16.25 -20.55 -6.35
N ASP A 47 -16.19 -20.30 -7.65
CA ASP A 47 -15.40 -21.04 -8.63
C ASP A 47 -13.87 -20.98 -8.41
N PRO A 48 -13.26 -19.85 -8.01
CA PRO A 48 -11.81 -19.78 -7.82
C PRO A 48 -11.33 -20.66 -6.65
N LEU A 49 -12.10 -20.70 -5.56
CA LEU A 49 -11.77 -21.53 -4.39
C LEU A 49 -11.92 -23.01 -4.70
N PHE A 50 -12.95 -23.39 -5.47
CA PHE A 50 -13.11 -24.77 -5.92
C PHE A 50 -11.96 -25.22 -6.82
N TRP A 51 -11.59 -24.42 -7.82
CA TRP A 51 -10.51 -24.77 -8.75
C TRP A 51 -9.15 -24.83 -8.05
N ASP A 52 -8.88 -23.94 -7.10
CA ASP A 52 -7.68 -24.01 -6.26
C ASP A 52 -7.72 -25.28 -5.39
N LEU A 53 -8.85 -25.57 -4.74
CA LEU A 53 -8.99 -26.74 -3.85
C LEU A 53 -8.82 -28.06 -4.60
N PHE A 54 -9.47 -28.17 -5.76
CA PHE A 54 -9.43 -29.32 -6.63
C PHE A 54 -8.04 -29.48 -7.26
N GLY A 55 -7.44 -28.39 -7.75
CA GLY A 55 -6.10 -28.41 -8.33
C GLY A 55 -5.04 -28.85 -7.33
N GLY A 56 -5.09 -28.34 -6.10
CA GLY A 56 -4.19 -28.77 -5.04
C GLY A 56 -4.40 -30.23 -4.62
N ALA A 57 -5.66 -30.66 -4.43
CA ALA A 57 -5.97 -32.04 -4.07
C ALA A 57 -5.53 -33.03 -5.15
N ALA A 58 -5.74 -32.69 -6.43
CA ALA A 58 -5.35 -33.51 -7.57
C ALA A 58 -3.82 -33.71 -7.67
N VAL A 59 -3.00 -32.81 -7.10
CA VAL A 59 -1.53 -32.95 -7.07
C VAL A 59 -1.04 -33.59 -5.77
N ILE A 60 -1.64 -33.24 -4.63
CA ILE A 60 -1.25 -33.72 -3.30
C ILE A 60 -1.62 -35.19 -3.10
N VAL A 61 -2.81 -35.60 -3.56
CA VAL A 61 -3.32 -36.96 -3.36
C VAL A 61 -2.45 -38.00 -4.06
N PRO A 62 -2.08 -37.88 -5.35
CA PRO A 62 -1.19 -38.85 -5.99
C PRO A 62 0.23 -38.83 -5.40
N ALA A 63 0.75 -37.65 -5.05
CA ALA A 63 2.08 -37.50 -4.47
C ALA A 63 2.20 -38.14 -3.07
N LEU A 64 1.10 -38.26 -2.33
CA LEU A 64 1.03 -39.03 -1.08
C LEU A 64 0.74 -40.51 -1.32
N LEU A 65 -0.10 -40.85 -2.29
CA LEU A 65 -0.51 -42.23 -2.58
C LEU A 65 0.64 -43.09 -3.13
N ILE A 66 1.43 -42.57 -4.06
CA ILE A 66 2.49 -43.34 -4.74
C ILE A 66 3.56 -43.84 -3.75
N PRO A 67 4.08 -43.03 -2.81
CA PRO A 67 5.09 -43.50 -1.84
C PRO A 67 4.47 -44.28 -0.67
N ALA A 68 3.22 -44.01 -0.30
CA ALA A 68 2.54 -44.71 0.80
C ALA A 68 2.30 -46.20 0.49
N VAL A 69 2.06 -46.54 -0.78
CA VAL A 69 1.95 -47.94 -1.22
C VAL A 69 3.31 -48.65 -1.23
N ALA A 70 4.41 -47.90 -1.37
CA ALA A 70 5.77 -48.45 -1.39
C ALA A 70 6.36 -48.69 0.00
N SER A 71 6.07 -47.83 1.00
CA SER A 71 6.41 -48.13 2.40
C SER A 71 5.53 -47.35 3.39
N PRO A 72 5.03 -48.00 4.47
CA PRO A 72 4.19 -47.34 5.48
C PRO A 72 4.89 -46.17 6.18
N LEU A 73 6.21 -46.30 6.39
CA LEU A 73 7.01 -45.33 7.14
C LEU A 73 7.32 -44.08 6.30
N ALA A 74 7.48 -44.20 4.97
CA ALA A 74 7.61 -43.04 4.08
C ALA A 74 6.30 -42.24 3.99
N GLY A 75 5.14 -42.90 4.02
CA GLY A 75 3.84 -42.23 4.08
C GLY A 75 3.72 -41.34 5.32
N LEU A 76 4.11 -41.85 6.50
CA LEU A 76 4.11 -41.06 7.73
C LEU A 76 5.08 -39.87 7.67
N ALA A 77 6.30 -40.08 7.15
CA ALA A 77 7.26 -38.99 6.99
C ALA A 77 6.71 -37.87 6.07
N LEU A 78 6.07 -38.23 4.96
CA LEU A 78 5.50 -37.27 4.01
C LEU A 78 4.28 -36.53 4.58
N THR A 79 3.44 -37.21 5.37
CA THR A 79 2.32 -36.54 6.05
C THR A 79 2.80 -35.55 7.12
N ALA A 80 3.82 -35.91 7.91
CA ALA A 80 4.41 -35.01 8.89
C ALA A 80 5.03 -33.77 8.24
N VAL A 81 5.71 -33.96 7.10
CA VAL A 81 6.29 -32.88 6.29
C VAL A 81 5.20 -31.98 5.69
N ALA A 82 4.11 -32.56 5.18
CA ALA A 82 2.95 -31.80 4.68
C ALA A 82 2.27 -30.98 5.79
N VAL A 83 2.09 -31.57 6.98
CA VAL A 83 1.51 -30.89 8.15
C VAL A 83 2.43 -29.75 8.62
N ALA A 84 3.73 -30.01 8.75
CA ALA A 84 4.70 -28.99 9.17
C ALA A 84 4.71 -27.80 8.20
N SER A 85 4.62 -28.05 6.90
CA SER A 85 4.55 -27.00 5.89
C SER A 85 3.23 -26.26 5.84
N GLY A 86 2.11 -26.96 6.05
CA GLY A 86 0.83 -26.32 6.26
C GLY A 86 0.88 -25.34 7.44
N VAL A 87 1.48 -25.74 8.56
CA VAL A 87 1.63 -24.91 9.77
C VAL A 87 2.62 -23.74 9.54
N ALA A 88 3.73 -23.97 8.83
CA ALA A 88 4.69 -22.92 8.51
C ALA A 88 4.13 -21.88 7.52
N ALA A 89 3.40 -22.34 6.50
CA ALA A 89 2.65 -21.48 5.58
C ALA A 89 1.55 -20.70 6.33
N TYR A 90 0.87 -21.34 7.28
CA TYR A 90 -0.14 -20.71 8.12
C TYR A 90 0.44 -19.56 8.96
N ARG A 91 1.62 -19.74 9.57
CA ARG A 91 2.29 -18.69 10.37
C ARG A 91 2.94 -17.58 9.55
N SER A 92 3.37 -17.87 8.31
CA SER A 92 4.01 -16.87 7.44
C SER A 92 2.99 -16.02 6.67
N SER A 93 1.78 -16.52 6.49
CA SER A 93 0.65 -15.87 5.81
C SER A 93 0.39 -14.39 6.22
N PRO A 94 0.28 -14.01 7.52
CA PRO A 94 0.04 -12.61 7.87
C PRO A 94 1.21 -11.68 7.49
N ARG A 95 2.45 -12.19 7.49
CA ARG A 95 3.63 -11.40 7.12
C ARG A 95 3.70 -11.16 5.61
N ILE A 96 3.35 -12.18 4.83
CA ILE A 96 3.37 -12.10 3.37
C ILE A 96 2.24 -11.17 2.88
N LEU A 97 1.03 -11.32 3.41
CA LEU A 97 -0.11 -10.47 3.05
C LEU A 97 0.12 -9.01 3.47
N ALA A 98 0.62 -8.76 4.68
CA ALA A 98 0.95 -7.40 5.13
C ALA A 98 2.01 -6.74 4.23
N TRP A 99 2.97 -7.51 3.71
CA TRP A 99 3.96 -7.01 2.76
C TRP A 99 3.35 -6.64 1.42
N HIS A 100 2.45 -7.47 0.87
CA HIS A 100 1.75 -7.16 -0.38
C HIS A 100 0.82 -5.96 -0.25
N ASP A 101 0.04 -5.87 0.83
CA ASP A 101 -0.82 -4.72 1.11
C ASP A 101 -0.02 -3.44 1.29
N SER A 102 1.14 -3.51 1.95
CA SER A 102 2.01 -2.34 2.10
C SER A 102 2.51 -1.83 0.74
N ARG A 103 2.84 -2.73 -0.19
CA ARG A 103 3.26 -2.36 -1.56
C ARG A 103 2.10 -1.80 -2.38
N ARG A 104 0.91 -2.39 -2.26
CA ARG A 104 -0.29 -1.91 -2.98
C ARG A 104 -0.71 -0.53 -2.48
N ARG A 105 -0.75 -0.32 -1.15
CA ARG A 105 -1.05 0.98 -0.54
C ARG A 105 -0.08 2.06 -1.00
N ARG A 106 1.23 1.79 -0.97
CA ARG A 106 2.25 2.73 -1.47
C ARG A 106 2.02 3.16 -2.92
N ARG A 107 1.58 2.26 -3.80
CA ARG A 107 1.28 2.58 -5.20
C ARG A 107 0.02 3.43 -5.35
N LEU A 108 -1.01 3.15 -4.56
CA LEU A 108 -2.27 3.92 -4.58
C LEU A 108 -2.10 5.31 -3.94
N ASP A 109 -1.23 5.44 -2.95
CA ASP A 109 -0.96 6.70 -2.25
C ASP A 109 0.02 7.60 -3.00
N ALA A 110 0.82 7.06 -3.93
CA ALA A 110 1.78 7.81 -4.73
C ALA A 110 1.18 9.06 -5.42
N PRO A 111 0.09 8.98 -6.21
CA PRO A 111 -0.49 10.15 -6.85
C PRO A 111 -0.99 11.19 -5.84
N ARG A 112 -1.54 10.74 -4.71
CA ARG A 112 -2.02 11.63 -3.64
C ARG A 112 -0.87 12.36 -2.95
N ARG A 113 0.29 11.72 -2.81
CA ARG A 113 1.51 12.35 -2.27
C ARG A 113 2.09 13.36 -3.24
N GLU A 114 2.06 13.06 -4.52
CA GLU A 114 2.54 13.96 -5.58
C GLU A 114 1.69 15.23 -5.63
N SER A 115 0.36 15.11 -5.67
CA SER A 115 -0.54 16.27 -5.61
C SER A 115 -0.34 17.08 -4.32
N ALA A 116 -0.10 16.42 -3.19
CA ALA A 116 0.19 17.11 -1.93
C ALA A 116 1.56 17.84 -1.98
N ALA A 117 2.56 17.29 -2.66
CA ALA A 117 3.84 17.95 -2.84
C ALA A 117 3.71 19.22 -3.70
N GLU A 118 2.87 19.20 -4.73
CA GLU A 118 2.56 20.37 -5.55
C GLU A 118 1.93 21.50 -4.71
N VAL A 119 0.89 21.18 -3.92
CA VAL A 119 0.23 22.14 -3.02
C VAL A 119 1.22 22.69 -2.00
N HIS A 120 2.02 21.83 -1.38
CA HIS A 120 3.04 22.23 -0.42
C HIS A 120 4.04 23.22 -1.03
N ASN A 121 4.53 22.93 -2.25
CA ASN A 121 5.45 23.83 -2.96
C ASN A 121 4.77 25.16 -3.32
N ALA A 122 3.48 25.14 -3.70
CA ALA A 122 2.71 26.34 -3.98
C ALA A 122 2.58 27.23 -2.74
N VAL A 123 2.22 26.66 -1.59
CA VAL A 123 2.16 27.36 -0.29
C VAL A 123 3.53 27.96 0.05
N LEU A 124 4.61 27.18 -0.03
CA LEU A 124 5.96 27.67 0.24
C LEU A 124 6.40 28.77 -0.72
N SER A 125 5.98 28.71 -1.99
CA SER A 125 6.28 29.76 -2.96
C SER A 125 5.58 31.07 -2.62
N ARG A 126 4.35 31.00 -2.09
CA ARG A 126 3.58 32.18 -1.67
C ARG A 126 4.18 32.79 -0.40
N TRP A 127 4.44 31.95 0.60
CA TRP A 127 5.08 32.37 1.85
C TRP A 127 6.43 33.07 1.62
N ARG A 128 7.27 32.50 0.74
CA ARG A 128 8.56 33.09 0.37
C ARG A 128 8.45 34.53 -0.16
N ARG A 129 7.32 34.92 -0.76
CA ARG A 129 7.13 36.31 -1.21
C ARG A 129 7.00 37.26 -0.03
N TYR A 130 6.26 36.90 1.01
CA TYR A 130 6.13 37.75 2.20
C TYR A 130 7.44 37.92 2.96
N GLU A 131 8.29 36.88 2.96
CA GLU A 131 9.60 36.89 3.63
C GLU A 131 10.70 37.59 2.81
N LEU A 132 10.73 37.40 1.48
CA LEU A 132 11.84 37.85 0.63
C LEU A 132 11.57 39.17 -0.10
N ASP A 133 10.30 39.57 -0.26
CA ASP A 133 9.94 40.84 -0.89
C ASP A 133 9.83 41.95 0.18
N PRO A 134 10.75 42.95 0.18
CA PRO A 134 10.70 44.02 1.16
C PRO A 134 9.41 44.87 1.07
N ALA A 135 8.78 44.97 -0.10
CA ALA A 135 7.52 45.71 -0.24
C ALA A 135 6.36 44.99 0.47
N LEU A 136 6.30 43.67 0.37
CA LEU A 136 5.29 42.85 1.06
C LEU A 136 5.57 42.73 2.55
N ALA A 137 6.85 42.64 2.96
CA ALA A 137 7.23 42.62 4.36
C ALA A 137 6.83 43.92 5.09
N ILE A 138 6.97 45.08 4.43
CA ILE A 138 6.51 46.37 4.97
C ILE A 138 4.97 46.47 4.95
N GLY A 139 4.32 45.95 3.90
CA GLY A 139 2.86 46.00 3.76
C GLY A 139 2.11 45.07 4.73
N TYR A 140 2.70 43.93 5.08
CA TYR A 140 2.07 42.88 5.89
C TYR A 140 3.01 42.36 7.00
N PRO A 141 3.44 43.22 7.96
CA PRO A 141 4.40 42.82 8.99
C PRO A 141 3.87 41.72 9.92
N ASP A 142 2.55 41.63 10.10
CA ASP A 142 1.90 40.58 10.89
C ASP A 142 2.13 39.17 10.30
N MET A 143 2.43 39.06 9.00
CA MET A 143 2.81 37.79 8.40
C MET A 143 4.18 37.30 8.91
N ALA A 144 5.13 38.18 9.20
CA ALA A 144 6.45 37.80 9.73
C ALA A 144 6.47 37.65 11.26
N ASP A 145 5.43 38.12 11.96
CA ASP A 145 5.35 38.08 13.42
C ASP A 145 4.86 36.71 13.93
N VAL A 146 5.80 35.89 14.44
CA VAL A 146 5.50 34.59 15.04
C VAL A 146 4.79 34.66 16.40
N ALA A 147 4.71 35.84 17.03
CA ALA A 147 3.92 36.02 18.24
C ALA A 147 2.40 35.99 17.96
N ARG A 148 2.01 36.26 16.71
CA ARG A 148 0.62 36.11 16.26
C ARG A 148 0.22 34.63 16.27
N PRO A 149 -0.94 34.28 16.86
CA PRO A 149 -1.35 32.88 16.97
C PRO A 149 -1.53 32.23 15.60
N GLU A 150 -2.03 32.96 14.60
CA GLU A 150 -2.27 32.49 13.24
C GLU A 150 -0.95 32.16 12.51
N THR A 151 0.03 33.07 12.55
CA THR A 151 1.36 32.88 11.97
C THR A 151 2.10 31.74 12.66
N SER A 152 2.03 31.66 14.00
CA SER A 152 2.61 30.55 14.76
C SER A 152 1.98 29.19 14.39
N ALA A 153 0.67 29.16 14.12
CA ALA A 153 -0.05 27.97 13.71
C ALA A 153 0.35 27.54 12.30
N PHE A 154 0.56 28.50 11.38
CA PHE A 154 1.12 28.24 10.06
C PHE A 154 2.52 27.63 10.13
N VAL A 155 3.44 28.22 10.91
CA VAL A 155 4.82 27.72 11.07
C VAL A 155 4.82 26.30 11.68
N LYS A 156 3.94 26.03 12.66
CA LYS A 156 3.76 24.69 13.23
C LYS A 156 3.25 23.69 12.20
N ALA A 157 2.23 24.05 11.41
CA ALA A 157 1.69 23.20 10.36
C ALA A 157 2.73 22.92 9.26
N MET A 158 3.58 23.91 8.93
CA MET A 158 4.66 23.76 7.97
C MET A 158 5.69 22.74 8.47
N ARG A 159 6.12 22.87 9.73
CA ARG A 159 7.04 21.92 10.37
C ARG A 159 6.45 20.50 10.42
N GLU A 160 5.17 20.37 10.75
CA GLU A 160 4.48 19.08 10.76
C GLU A 160 4.46 18.43 9.37
N ALA A 161 4.11 19.20 8.34
CA ALA A 161 4.10 18.71 6.96
C ALA A 161 5.49 18.26 6.50
N GLU A 162 6.56 18.99 6.85
CA GLU A 162 7.94 18.61 6.52
C GLU A 162 8.40 17.33 7.24
N LEU A 163 8.06 17.17 8.53
CA LEU A 163 8.37 15.94 9.26
C LEU A 163 7.70 14.72 8.63
N LEU A 164 6.42 14.84 8.25
CA LEU A 164 5.66 13.77 7.60
C LEU A 164 6.12 13.49 6.15
N ARG A 165 6.66 14.51 5.47
CA ARG A 165 7.31 14.35 4.18
C ARG A 165 8.56 13.48 4.30
N ALA A 166 9.41 13.77 5.28
CA ALA A 166 10.67 13.06 5.51
C ALA A 166 10.46 11.57 5.90
N SER A 167 9.46 11.28 6.73
CA SER A 167 9.14 9.91 7.16
C SER A 167 8.34 9.10 6.13
N SER A 168 7.99 9.69 4.98
CA SER A 168 7.09 9.07 3.99
C SER A 168 5.73 8.65 4.57
N ASP A 169 5.24 9.37 5.58
CA ASP A 169 4.04 9.01 6.34
C ASP A 169 2.76 9.31 5.52
N PRO A 170 1.75 8.41 5.51
CA PRO A 170 0.49 8.64 4.79
C PRO A 170 -0.28 9.88 5.26
N GLY A 171 -0.02 10.36 6.48
CA GLY A 171 -0.54 11.60 7.05
C GLY A 171 0.02 12.88 6.40
N TYR A 172 0.98 12.79 5.49
CA TYR A 172 1.52 13.95 4.77
C TYR A 172 0.44 14.74 4.02
N ALA A 173 -0.40 14.08 3.23
CA ALA A 173 -1.44 14.75 2.43
C ALA A 173 -2.44 15.57 3.29
N PRO A 174 -3.05 15.02 4.37
CA PRO A 174 -3.91 15.83 5.24
C PRO A 174 -3.14 16.90 6.04
N ALA A 175 -1.84 16.74 6.30
CA ALA A 175 -1.03 17.80 6.90
C ALA A 175 -0.80 18.97 5.95
N VAL A 176 -0.59 18.72 4.65
CA VAL A 176 -0.48 19.78 3.64
C VAL A 176 -1.79 20.57 3.51
N ALA A 177 -2.94 19.91 3.55
CA ALA A 177 -4.23 20.61 3.54
C ALA A 177 -4.41 21.52 4.78
N ARG A 178 -3.95 21.07 5.96
CA ARG A 178 -3.95 21.89 7.18
C ARG A 178 -2.98 23.06 7.08
N LEU A 179 -1.82 22.87 6.45
CA LEU A 179 -0.83 23.91 6.17
C LEU A 179 -1.41 25.00 5.26
N GLU A 180 -2.05 24.63 4.15
CA GLU A 180 -2.70 25.57 3.23
C GLU A 180 -3.79 26.39 3.95
N LEU A 181 -4.63 25.72 4.73
CA LEU A 181 -5.66 26.37 5.54
C LEU A 181 -5.06 27.33 6.58
N ALA A 182 -3.94 26.96 7.20
CA ALA A 182 -3.25 27.80 8.17
C ALA A 182 -2.65 29.04 7.51
N LEU A 183 -2.09 28.91 6.30
CA LEU A 183 -1.61 30.06 5.53
C LEU A 183 -2.77 31.02 5.21
N GLY A 184 -3.90 30.50 4.72
CA GLY A 184 -5.06 31.34 4.42
C GLY A 184 -5.61 32.08 5.65
N ARG A 185 -5.56 31.47 6.85
CA ARG A 185 -5.93 32.16 8.10
C ARG A 185 -4.94 33.27 8.46
N ALA A 186 -3.64 33.03 8.30
CA ALA A 186 -2.62 34.05 8.54
C ALA A 186 -2.76 35.22 7.56
N GLU A 187 -2.97 34.94 6.27
CA GLU A 187 -3.20 35.95 5.23
C GLU A 187 -4.44 36.81 5.54
N ASN A 188 -5.55 36.17 5.94
CA ASN A 188 -6.77 36.88 6.33
C ASN A 188 -6.56 37.75 7.59
N ALA A 189 -5.84 37.24 8.59
CA ALA A 189 -5.55 37.98 9.83
C ALA A 189 -4.62 39.19 9.58
N ALA A 190 -3.68 39.05 8.65
CA ALA A 190 -2.78 40.13 8.23
C ALA A 190 -3.41 41.11 7.23
N GLY A 191 -4.66 40.90 6.82
CA GLY A 191 -5.37 41.78 5.89
C GLY A 191 -4.85 41.73 4.44
N VAL A 192 -4.20 40.63 4.04
CA VAL A 192 -3.72 40.44 2.66
C VAL A 192 -4.94 40.32 1.72
N PRO A 193 -5.01 41.11 0.64
CA PRO A 193 -6.08 40.97 -0.34
C PRO A 193 -5.91 39.69 -1.19
N GLY A 194 -6.58 38.61 -0.77
CA GLY A 194 -6.85 37.37 -1.52
C GLY A 194 -6.96 36.14 -0.60
N CYS A 195 -7.92 35.22 -0.66
CA CYS A 195 -8.76 34.72 -1.76
C CYS A 195 -10.11 34.19 -1.20
N GLY A 196 -10.96 35.07 -0.66
CA GLY A 196 -12.26 34.70 -0.08
C GLY A 196 -13.36 35.67 -0.52
N GLY A 197 -13.95 35.47 -1.70
CA GLY A 197 -15.15 36.22 -2.12
C GLY A 197 -15.27 36.58 -3.61
N GLY A 198 -14.20 36.52 -4.40
CA GLY A 198 -14.21 37.05 -5.77
C GLY A 198 -14.95 36.22 -6.83
N LEU A 199 -15.16 34.92 -6.60
CA LEU A 199 -15.77 34.04 -7.61
C LEU A 199 -17.31 34.09 -7.62
N SER A 200 -17.94 34.68 -6.61
CA SER A 200 -19.40 34.86 -6.56
C SER A 200 -19.87 36.17 -7.21
N GLN A 201 -19.02 37.19 -7.25
CA GLN A 201 -19.39 38.52 -7.76
C GLN A 201 -19.33 38.61 -9.30
N VAL A 202 -18.40 37.87 -9.94
CA VAL A 202 -18.27 37.85 -11.41
C VAL A 202 -19.45 37.13 -12.09
N ARG A 203 -20.10 36.18 -11.40
CA ARG A 203 -21.25 35.43 -11.95
C ARG A 203 -22.56 36.24 -11.90
N HIS A 204 -22.73 37.15 -10.94
CA HIS A 204 -23.90 38.03 -10.90
C HIS A 204 -23.77 39.26 -11.80
N SER A 205 -22.56 39.81 -12.00
CA SER A 205 -22.37 40.96 -12.90
C SER A 205 -22.52 40.60 -14.39
N SER A 206 -22.42 39.31 -14.76
CA SER A 206 -22.56 38.87 -16.15
C SER A 206 -24.00 38.53 -16.55
N ALA A 207 -24.96 38.55 -15.61
CA ALA A 207 -26.37 38.25 -15.88
C ALA A 207 -27.24 39.50 -16.13
N GLU A 208 -26.70 40.71 -15.96
CA GLU A 208 -27.45 41.98 -16.06
C GLU A 208 -27.14 42.78 -17.34
N ALA A 209 -26.55 42.13 -18.35
CA ALA A 209 -26.22 42.74 -19.64
C ALA A 209 -26.90 42.04 -20.83
N ALA A 210 -28.21 41.78 -20.72
CA ALA A 210 -29.04 41.44 -21.87
C ALA A 210 -29.95 42.64 -22.20
N PRO A 211 -29.73 43.34 -23.33
CA PRO A 211 -30.55 44.47 -23.73
C PRO A 211 -31.92 43.98 -24.22
N GLN A 212 -32.97 44.69 -23.77
CA GLN A 212 -34.29 44.63 -24.36
C GLN A 212 -34.20 45.15 -25.81
N ALA A 213 -34.58 44.31 -26.76
CA ALA A 213 -35.05 44.67 -28.10
C ALA A 213 -35.95 43.56 -28.62
#